data_AF-A0A2G2PTJ7-F1
#
_entry.id   AF-A0A2G2PTJ7-F1
#
_cell.length_a   1.000
_cell.length_b   1.000
_cell.length_c   1.000
_cell.angle_alpha   90.00
_cell.angle_beta   90.00
_cell.angle_gamma   90.00
#
_symmetry.space_group_name_H-M   'P 1'
#
loop_
_entity.id
_entity.type
_entity.pdbx_description
1 polymer ?
#
loop_
_entity_poly.entity_id
_entity_poly.type
_entity_poly.pdbx_seq_one_letter_code
_entity_poly.pdbx_strand_id
1 'polypeptide(L)'
;MNYFNTLTLFFLLILFSCNSTNKSVSTTSEKETQIESKNMIEDGFTNGTITTSKKEGDCPITIKVERKEGAYYLDPINLPEDFQKDGEKVWFKYGGLKMMNRCNKASPVSIIEIQKQ
;
A
#
# COMPACT_ATOMS: atom_id res chain seq x y z
N MET A 1 12.17 32.47 -50.53
CA MET A 1 12.99 32.39 -49.31
C MET A 1 13.37 33.81 -48.93
N ASN A 2 12.94 34.28 -47.77
CA ASN A 2 13.68 35.21 -46.92
C ASN A 2 12.96 35.25 -45.57
N TYR A 3 13.65 34.68 -44.59
CA TYR A 3 13.36 34.65 -43.17
C TYR A 3 13.47 36.08 -42.63
N PHE A 4 12.48 36.56 -41.87
CA PHE A 4 12.78 37.52 -40.82
C PHE A 4 11.89 37.28 -39.60
N ASN A 5 12.57 36.82 -38.57
CA ASN A 5 12.09 36.44 -37.26
C ASN A 5 11.84 37.71 -36.44
N THR A 6 10.58 38.07 -36.19
CA THR A 6 10.22 39.09 -35.20
C THR A 6 9.57 38.40 -34.00
N LEU A 7 10.44 38.16 -33.02
CA LEU A 7 10.15 38.01 -31.61
C LEU A 7 9.19 39.13 -31.16
N THR A 8 7.91 38.82 -30.99
CA THR A 8 6.97 39.71 -30.30
C THR A 8 6.15 38.91 -29.31
N LEU A 9 6.68 38.97 -28.09
CA LEU A 9 6.04 38.85 -26.80
C LEU A 9 4.58 39.36 -26.80
N PHE A 10 3.60 38.45 -26.70
CA PHE A 10 2.36 38.73 -25.98
C PHE A 10 1.81 37.42 -25.40
N PHE A 11 2.46 37.04 -24.29
CA PHE A 11 1.85 36.27 -23.22
C PHE A 11 0.63 37.04 -22.68
N LEU A 12 -0.30 36.35 -22.01
CA LEU A 12 -1.56 36.85 -21.39
C LEU A 12 -2.74 36.98 -22.36
N LEU A 13 -3.91 36.36 -22.19
CA LEU A 13 -4.53 35.62 -21.09
C LEU A 13 -5.60 34.69 -21.70
N ILE A 14 -5.49 33.39 -21.51
CA ILE A 14 -6.59 32.45 -21.75
C ILE A 14 -7.31 32.28 -20.40
N LEU A 15 -8.34 33.09 -20.15
CA LEU A 15 -9.25 32.88 -19.01
C LEU A 15 -10.36 31.92 -19.44
N PHE A 16 -10.06 30.62 -19.41
CA PHE A 16 -11.10 29.59 -19.34
C PHE A 16 -11.63 29.54 -17.90
N SER A 17 -12.71 30.27 -17.63
CA SER A 17 -13.54 30.04 -16.44
C SER A 17 -14.34 28.75 -16.65
N CYS A 18 -13.74 27.61 -16.31
CA CYS A 18 -14.43 26.34 -16.19
C CYS A 18 -15.09 26.29 -14.80
N ASN A 19 -16.39 26.56 -14.75
CA ASN A 19 -17.19 26.43 -13.55
C ASN A 19 -17.66 24.96 -13.44
N SER A 20 -16.79 24.08 -12.92
CA SER A 20 -17.16 22.69 -12.64
C SER A 20 -17.61 22.56 -11.19
N THR A 21 -18.92 22.38 -10.99
CA THR A 21 -19.50 21.87 -9.75
C THR A 21 -18.99 20.44 -9.54
N ASN A 22 -17.89 20.27 -8.81
CA ASN A 22 -17.46 18.96 -8.35
C ASN A 22 -18.24 18.59 -7.08
N LYS A 23 -19.46 18.10 -7.26
CA LYS A 23 -20.20 17.39 -6.21
C LYS A 23 -20.71 16.07 -6.75
N SER A 24 -19.82 15.07 -6.82
CA SER A 24 -20.14 13.62 -6.83
C SER A 24 -18.89 12.82 -7.23
N VAL A 25 -17.93 12.64 -6.32
CA VAL A 25 -16.95 11.55 -6.39
C VAL A 25 -16.71 11.05 -4.96
N SER A 26 -17.64 10.27 -4.43
CA SER A 26 -17.43 9.57 -3.15
C SER A 26 -18.06 8.18 -3.20
N THR A 27 -19.15 8.01 -3.95
CA THR A 27 -19.87 6.73 -4.00
C THR A 27 -19.26 5.68 -4.95
N THR A 28 -18.54 6.08 -6.00
CA THR A 28 -17.93 5.13 -6.96
C THR A 28 -16.63 4.54 -6.43
N SER A 29 -15.75 5.36 -5.86
CA SER A 29 -14.43 4.93 -5.36
C SER A 29 -14.53 3.96 -4.17
N GLU A 30 -15.44 4.21 -3.23
CA GLU A 30 -15.64 3.29 -2.08
C GLU A 30 -16.14 1.92 -2.52
N LYS A 31 -17.02 1.88 -3.53
CA LYS A 31 -17.57 0.63 -4.07
C LYS A 31 -16.51 -0.15 -4.84
N GLU A 32 -15.67 0.53 -5.62
CA GLU A 32 -14.55 -0.09 -6.33
C GLU A 32 -13.51 -0.67 -5.36
N THR A 33 -13.10 0.07 -4.33
CA THR A 33 -12.16 -0.42 -3.30
C THR A 33 -12.72 -1.59 -2.51
N GLN A 34 -14.03 -1.62 -2.23
CA GLN A 34 -14.68 -2.76 -1.57
C GLN A 34 -14.72 -4.00 -2.48
N ILE A 35 -14.97 -3.83 -3.78
CA ILE A 35 -14.96 -4.93 -4.74
C ILE A 35 -13.55 -5.50 -4.87
N GLU A 36 -12.53 -4.64 -4.99
CA GLU A 36 -11.13 -5.05 -5.05
C GLU A 36 -10.71 -5.80 -3.79
N SER A 37 -11.03 -5.28 -2.60
CA SER A 37 -10.73 -5.93 -1.33
C SER A 37 -11.38 -7.31 -1.22
N LYS A 38 -12.62 -7.44 -1.70
CA LYS A 38 -13.34 -8.71 -1.71
C LYS A 38 -12.66 -9.72 -2.64
N ASN A 39 -12.29 -9.31 -3.86
CA ASN A 39 -11.59 -10.16 -4.81
C ASN A 39 -10.25 -10.65 -4.24
N MET A 40 -9.47 -9.75 -3.61
CA MET A 40 -8.21 -10.12 -2.98
C MET A 40 -8.38 -11.19 -1.89
N ILE A 41 -9.41 -11.07 -1.06
CA ILE A 41 -9.72 -12.07 -0.02
C ILE A 41 -10.18 -13.40 -0.65
N GLU A 42 -11.01 -13.35 -1.68
CA GLU A 42 -11.47 -14.54 -2.42
C GLU A 42 -10.30 -15.26 -3.11
N ASP A 43 -9.31 -14.52 -3.58
CA ASP A 43 -8.06 -15.03 -4.16
C ASP A 43 -7.07 -15.54 -3.10
N GLY A 44 -7.44 -15.49 -1.82
CA GLY A 44 -6.66 -16.04 -0.69
C GLY A 44 -5.62 -15.08 -0.12
N PHE A 45 -5.62 -13.81 -0.50
CA PHE A 45 -4.74 -12.82 0.11
C PHE A 45 -5.25 -12.40 1.49
N THR A 46 -4.29 -12.07 2.36
CA THR A 46 -4.51 -11.48 3.67
C THR A 46 -4.21 -9.98 3.61
N ASN A 47 -5.07 -9.16 4.23
CA ASN A 47 -4.80 -7.73 4.43
C ASN A 47 -3.80 -7.55 5.58
N GLY A 48 -2.72 -6.81 5.36
CA GLY A 48 -1.75 -6.51 6.40
C GLY A 48 -1.21 -5.09 6.34
N THR A 49 -0.59 -4.66 7.43
CA THR A 49 0.18 -3.42 7.51
C THR A 49 1.58 -3.71 8.02
N ILE A 50 2.59 -3.23 7.30
CA ILE A 50 3.99 -3.36 7.70
C ILE A 50 4.24 -2.50 8.92
N THR A 51 4.90 -3.07 9.92
CA THR A 51 5.31 -2.36 11.14
C THR A 51 6.76 -2.65 11.43
N THR A 52 7.49 -1.63 11.86
CA THR A 52 8.93 -1.70 12.14
C THR A 52 9.19 -1.37 13.60
N SER A 53 10.21 -1.99 14.19
CA SER A 53 10.63 -1.73 15.56
C SER A 53 12.14 -1.63 15.65
N LYS A 54 12.60 -0.67 16.45
CA LYS A 54 14.02 -0.51 16.81
C LYS A 54 14.31 -0.92 18.25
N LYS A 55 13.29 -1.44 18.96
CA LYS A 55 13.43 -1.83 20.36
C LYS A 55 14.19 -3.15 20.46
N GLU A 56 15.15 -3.20 21.38
CA GLU A 56 15.89 -4.42 21.66
C GLU A 56 14.95 -5.58 22.05
N GLY A 57 15.17 -6.75 21.45
CA GLY A 57 14.35 -7.95 21.66
C GLY A 57 12.98 -7.95 20.96
N ASP A 58 12.66 -6.91 20.19
CA ASP A 58 11.47 -6.86 19.33
C ASP A 58 11.80 -7.29 17.90
N CYS A 59 10.78 -7.65 17.14
CA CYS A 59 10.93 -8.00 15.73
C CYS A 59 11.24 -6.73 14.91
N PRO A 60 12.33 -6.67 14.13
CA PRO A 60 12.68 -5.46 13.37
C PRO A 60 11.59 -5.05 12.37
N ILE A 61 10.96 -6.04 11.72
CA ILE A 61 9.87 -5.85 10.78
C ILE A 61 8.83 -6.95 11.01
N THR A 62 7.56 -6.58 11.05
CA THR A 62 6.44 -7.54 11.09
C THR A 62 5.30 -7.07 10.22
N ILE A 63 4.41 -8.00 9.87
CA ILE A 63 3.13 -7.70 9.24
C ILE A 63 2.04 -7.82 10.29
N LYS A 64 1.41 -6.69 10.64
CA LYS A 64 0.24 -6.63 11.51
C LYS A 64 -0.99 -7.03 10.71
N VAL A 65 -1.75 -7.98 11.21
CA VAL A 65 -3.02 -8.40 10.62
C VAL A 65 -4.13 -8.21 11.64
N GLU A 66 -5.14 -7.43 11.27
CA GLU A 66 -6.31 -7.16 12.10
C GLU A 66 -7.31 -8.33 12.04
N ARG A 67 -7.89 -8.67 13.19
CA ARG A 67 -9.04 -9.58 13.35
C ARG A 67 -10.04 -8.97 14.33
N LYS A 68 -11.24 -9.56 14.41
CA LYS A 68 -12.28 -9.12 15.35
C LYS A 68 -11.84 -9.13 16.82
N GLU A 69 -10.99 -10.09 17.18
CA GLU A 69 -10.49 -10.31 18.55
C GLU A 69 -9.20 -9.53 18.86
N GLY A 70 -8.73 -8.70 17.94
CA GLY A 70 -7.49 -7.94 18.04
C GLY A 70 -6.55 -8.18 16.86
N ALA A 71 -5.29 -7.81 17.03
CA ALA A 71 -4.27 -7.98 16.00
C ALA A 71 -3.29 -9.09 16.36
N TYR A 72 -2.77 -9.76 15.34
CA TYR A 72 -1.60 -10.64 15.47
C TYR A 72 -0.51 -10.19 14.49
N TYR A 73 0.72 -10.58 14.78
CA TYR A 73 1.91 -10.15 14.05
C TYR A 73 2.61 -11.36 13.45
N LEU A 74 3.07 -11.19 12.21
CA LEU A 74 3.82 -12.18 11.47
C LEU A 74 5.23 -11.65 11.21
N ASP A 75 6.23 -12.53 11.35
CA ASP A 75 7.65 -12.25 11.15
C ASP A 75 8.09 -12.84 9.80
N PRO A 76 8.07 -12.07 8.70
CA PRO A 76 8.43 -12.58 7.39
C PRO A 76 9.95 -12.79 7.28
N ILE A 77 10.36 -13.99 6.87
CA ILE A 77 11.79 -14.29 6.67
C ILE A 77 12.34 -13.77 5.33
N ASN A 78 11.46 -13.50 4.36
CA ASN A 78 11.79 -13.18 2.97
C ASN A 78 10.97 -11.98 2.43
N LEU A 79 10.74 -10.96 3.26
CA LEU A 79 10.02 -9.74 2.83
C LEU A 79 10.85 -8.93 1.81
N PRO A 80 10.35 -8.64 0.60
CA PRO A 80 11.08 -7.83 -0.36
C PRO A 80 11.29 -6.40 0.15
N GLU A 81 12.43 -5.79 -0.21
CA GLU A 81 12.83 -4.47 0.29
C GLU A 81 11.79 -3.37 0.02
N ASP A 82 11.12 -3.41 -1.12
CA ASP A 82 10.08 -2.45 -1.52
C ASP A 82 8.86 -2.40 -0.58
N PHE A 83 8.72 -3.40 0.29
CA PHE A 83 7.65 -3.52 1.29
C PHE A 83 8.16 -3.32 2.72
N GLN A 84 9.43 -2.96 2.96
CA GLN A 84 9.98 -2.81 4.31
C GLN A 84 9.68 -1.44 4.96
N LYS A 85 8.79 -0.65 4.35
CA LYS A 85 8.41 0.66 4.86
C LYS A 85 7.30 0.55 5.92
N ASP A 86 7.53 1.15 7.07
CA ASP A 86 6.52 1.26 8.14
C ASP A 86 5.21 1.88 7.63
N GLY A 87 4.09 1.28 8.00
CA GLY A 87 2.75 1.71 7.61
C GLY A 87 2.32 1.30 6.19
N GLU A 88 3.19 0.65 5.41
CA GLU A 88 2.85 0.15 4.08
C GLU A 88 1.71 -0.88 4.17
N LYS A 89 0.66 -0.67 3.38
CA LYS A 89 -0.50 -1.57 3.35
C LYS A 89 -0.31 -2.59 2.24
N VAL A 90 -0.47 -3.86 2.59
CA VAL A 90 -0.16 -4.96 1.68
C VAL A 90 -1.29 -5.97 1.63
N TRP A 91 -1.44 -6.57 0.46
CA TRP A 91 -2.11 -7.85 0.29
C TRP A 91 -1.06 -8.92 0.12
N PHE A 92 -1.11 -9.98 0.92
CA PHE A 92 -0.09 -11.02 0.88
C PHE A 92 -0.64 -12.42 1.14
N LYS A 93 -0.01 -13.43 0.53
CA LYS A 93 -0.17 -14.85 0.85
C LYS A 93 1.08 -15.33 1.56
N TYR A 94 0.92 -16.24 2.51
CA TYR A 94 2.04 -16.72 3.31
C TYR A 94 1.85 -18.16 3.76
N GLY A 95 2.98 -18.83 4.01
CA GLY A 95 3.04 -20.11 4.69
C GLY A 95 3.63 -19.93 6.09
N GLY A 96 2.98 -20.52 7.10
CA GLY A 96 3.53 -20.58 8.46
C GLY A 96 4.78 -21.46 8.52
N LEU A 97 5.82 -21.01 9.21
CA LEU A 97 7.06 -21.76 9.41
C LEU A 97 7.07 -22.44 10.78
N LYS A 98 7.60 -23.65 10.85
CA LYS A 98 7.75 -24.41 12.12
C LYS A 98 9.04 -24.07 12.88
N MET A 99 9.68 -22.96 12.56
CA MET A 99 10.89 -22.53 13.23
C MET A 99 10.57 -21.82 14.54
N MET A 100 11.55 -21.77 15.45
CA MET A 100 11.43 -20.98 16.66
C MET A 100 11.28 -19.49 16.31
N ASN A 101 10.44 -18.78 17.05
CA ASN A 101 10.25 -17.35 16.83
C ASN A 101 11.58 -16.61 17.00
N ARG A 102 11.90 -15.71 16.08
CA ARG A 102 13.10 -14.85 16.18
C ARG A 102 12.93 -13.72 17.18
N CYS A 103 11.70 -13.48 17.61
CA CYS A 103 11.29 -12.39 18.48
C CYS A 103 10.03 -12.75 19.26
N ASN A 104 9.70 -11.98 20.29
CA ASN A 104 8.70 -12.38 21.28
C ASN A 104 7.23 -12.27 20.82
N LYS A 105 6.93 -11.52 19.76
CA LYS A 105 5.56 -11.08 19.46
C LYS A 105 4.99 -11.54 18.13
N ALA A 106 5.79 -12.19 17.28
CA ALA A 106 5.38 -12.53 15.93
C ALA A 106 5.77 -13.96 15.55
N SER A 107 4.89 -14.61 14.80
CA SER A 107 5.10 -15.97 14.30
C SER A 107 5.83 -15.94 12.95
N PRO A 108 6.85 -16.78 12.74
CA PRO A 108 7.64 -16.75 11.52
C PRO A 108 6.84 -17.27 10.31
N VAL A 109 6.96 -16.56 9.18
CA VAL A 109 6.28 -16.90 7.93
C VAL A 109 7.18 -16.73 6.72
N SER A 110 6.90 -17.49 5.66
CA SER A 110 7.42 -17.22 4.32
C SER A 110 6.34 -16.54 3.50
N ILE A 111 6.67 -15.39 2.91
CA ILE A 111 5.85 -14.73 1.90
C ILE A 111 5.87 -15.57 0.63
N ILE A 112 4.68 -15.84 0.09
CA ILE A 112 4.46 -16.58 -1.17
C ILE A 112 4.19 -15.58 -2.29
N GLU A 113 3.27 -14.64 -2.05
CA GLU A 113 2.91 -13.54 -2.96
C GLU A 113 2.65 -12.29 -2.12
N ILE A 114 2.99 -11.10 -2.65
CA ILE A 114 2.75 -9.83 -1.98
C ILE A 114 2.59 -8.71 -3.00
N GLN A 115 1.65 -7.80 -2.74
CA GLN A 115 1.44 -6.58 -3.52
C GLN A 115 0.96 -5.44 -2.64
N LYS A 116 1.11 -4.20 -3.13
CA LYS A 116 0.62 -3.01 -2.45
C LYS A 116 -0.90 -2.93 -2.56
N GLN A 117 -1.53 -2.30 -1.57
CA GLN A 117 -2.94 -1.90 -1.64
C GLN A 117 -3.11 -0.61 -2.43
#